data_AF-A0AAP1RBV0-F1
#
_entry.id   AF-A0AAP1RBV0-F1
#
_cell.length_a   1.000
_cell.length_b   1.000
_cell.length_c   1.000
_cell.angle_alpha   90.00
_cell.angle_beta   90.00
_cell.angle_gamma   90.00
#
_symmetry.space_group_name_H-M   'P 1'
#
loop_
_entity.id
_entity.type
_entity.pdbx_description
1 polymer ?
#
loop_
_entity_poly.entity_id
_entity_poly.type
_entity_poly.pdbx_seq_one_letter_code
_entity_poly.pdbx_strand_id
1 'polypeptide(L)'
;SMPVEAVIEMKEEKLLMLGPVLERLNDECLNPLIDRAFSMMVRKNMLPPPPDAMEGMPLKVEYISVMAQAQKSIGLSSLASTVNFIGQLAQAKPEALDKLNVDQAIDAFADMSGVSPTVIVPQEQVEQARQQRAQQQQQQQMMAMGMAAAQGAKTLSEAKTSDPSVLSAMANAVSGQGGQSQ
;
A
#
# COMPACT_ATOMS: atom_id res chain seq x y z
N SER A 1 -1.06 7.58 42.60
CA SER A 1 -2.01 7.82 41.49
C SER A 1 -1.89 6.66 40.52
N MET A 2 -2.99 6.23 39.91
CA MET A 2 -2.92 5.19 38.87
C MET A 2 -2.23 5.78 37.63
N PRO A 3 -1.28 5.06 36.99
CA PRO A 3 -0.63 5.54 35.77
C PRO A 3 -1.63 5.63 34.61
N VAL A 4 -1.43 6.62 33.74
CA VAL A 4 -2.35 6.91 32.62
C VAL A 4 -2.49 5.71 31.68
N GLU A 5 -1.42 4.95 31.48
CA GLU A 5 -1.39 3.71 30.68
C GLU A 5 -2.35 2.65 31.22
N ALA A 6 -2.33 2.39 32.54
CA ALA A 6 -3.24 1.41 33.16
C ALA A 6 -4.72 1.82 33.05
N VAL A 7 -5.01 3.13 33.04
CA VAL A 7 -6.37 3.64 32.82
C VAL A 7 -6.83 3.40 31.39
N ILE A 8 -5.91 3.48 30.41
CA ILE A 8 -6.19 3.20 29.00
C ILE A 8 -6.43 1.70 28.81
N GLU A 9 -5.55 0.83 29.32
CA GLU A 9 -5.70 -0.63 29.23
C GLU A 9 -7.02 -1.12 29.85
N MET A 10 -7.40 -0.62 31.04
CA MET A 10 -8.68 -0.95 31.66
C MET A 10 -9.90 -0.53 30.83
N LYS A 11 -9.81 0.63 30.15
CA LYS A 11 -10.88 1.09 29.27
C LYS A 11 -10.99 0.19 28.04
N GLU A 12 -9.87 -0.20 27.45
CA GLU A 12 -9.82 -1.11 26.29
C GLU A 12 -10.38 -2.49 26.64
N GLU A 13 -9.95 -3.08 27.76
CA GLU A 13 -10.46 -4.38 28.23
C GLU A 13 -11.97 -4.33 28.46
N LYS A 14 -12.46 -3.28 29.12
CA LYS A 14 -13.90 -3.11 29.37
C LYS A 14 -14.71 -2.90 28.09
N LEU A 15 -14.13 -2.25 27.07
CA LEU A 15 -14.74 -2.12 25.75
C LEU A 15 -14.78 -3.45 25.01
N LEU A 16 -13.74 -4.27 25.09
CA LEU A 16 -13.72 -5.61 24.50
C LEU A 16 -14.79 -6.53 25.12
N MET A 17 -14.95 -6.49 26.45
CA MET A 17 -15.98 -7.27 27.14
C MET A 17 -17.42 -6.89 26.77
N LEU A 18 -17.65 -5.65 26.36
CA LEU A 18 -18.98 -5.17 25.95
C LEU A 18 -19.31 -5.50 24.47
N GLY A 19 -18.33 -5.94 23.68
CA GLY A 19 -18.50 -6.27 22.25
C GLY A 19 -19.69 -7.21 21.98
N PRO A 20 -19.76 -8.41 22.61
CA PRO A 20 -20.85 -9.36 22.38
C PRO A 20 -22.23 -8.88 22.82
N VAL A 21 -22.30 -7.92 23.77
CA VAL A 21 -23.57 -7.33 24.21
C VAL A 21 -24.07 -6.35 23.17
N LEU A 22 -23.16 -5.55 22.60
CA LEU A 22 -23.51 -4.59 21.56
C LEU A 22 -23.83 -5.25 20.22
N GLU A 23 -23.10 -6.29 19.83
CA GLU A 23 -23.43 -7.06 18.62
C GLU A 23 -24.86 -7.60 18.71
N ARG A 24 -25.23 -8.22 19.84
CA ARG A 24 -26.61 -8.64 20.08
C ARG A 24 -27.60 -7.48 20.07
N LEU A 25 -27.25 -6.34 20.67
CA LEU A 25 -28.13 -5.17 20.63
C LEU A 25 -28.33 -4.64 19.20
N ASN A 26 -27.30 -4.68 18.37
CA ASN A 26 -27.39 -4.31 16.97
C ASN A 26 -28.24 -5.33 16.19
N ASP A 27 -27.91 -6.61 16.29
CA ASP A 27 -28.51 -7.67 15.47
C ASP A 27 -29.94 -8.01 15.91
N GLU A 28 -30.22 -8.00 17.21
CA GLU A 28 -31.52 -8.42 17.76
C GLU A 28 -32.49 -7.24 17.98
N CYS A 29 -32.00 -6.00 18.06
CA CYS A 29 -32.84 -4.84 18.36
C CYS A 29 -32.74 -3.72 17.31
N LEU A 30 -31.56 -3.12 17.12
CA LEU A 30 -31.45 -1.93 16.27
C LEU A 30 -31.66 -2.24 14.78
N ASN A 31 -31.06 -3.29 14.24
CA ASN A 31 -31.22 -3.71 12.84
C ASN A 31 -32.71 -3.98 12.53
N PRO A 32 -33.42 -4.84 13.28
CA PRO A 32 -34.85 -5.07 13.07
C PRO A 32 -35.70 -3.79 13.19
N LEU A 33 -35.38 -2.90 14.13
CA LEU A 33 -36.13 -1.67 14.35
C LEU A 33 -35.94 -0.69 13.18
N ILE A 34 -34.72 -0.52 12.71
CA ILE A 34 -34.40 0.34 11.57
C ILE A 34 -35.05 -0.21 10.30
N ASP A 35 -34.93 -1.51 10.03
CA ASP A 35 -35.57 -2.16 8.87
C ASP A 35 -37.08 -1.99 8.88
N ARG A 36 -37.70 -2.16 10.06
CA ARG A 36 -39.14 -1.97 10.28
C ARG A 36 -39.54 -0.52 10.00
N ALA A 37 -38.82 0.45 10.56
CA ALA A 37 -39.10 1.87 10.40
C ALA A 37 -38.92 2.30 8.94
N PHE A 38 -37.81 1.92 8.31
CA PHE A 38 -37.52 2.19 6.90
C PHE A 38 -38.62 1.62 6.00
N SER A 39 -38.97 0.34 6.17
CA SER A 39 -40.04 -0.32 5.40
C SER A 39 -41.42 0.34 5.60
N MET A 40 -41.69 0.94 6.76
CA MET A 40 -42.91 1.72 6.98
C MET A 40 -42.88 3.07 6.27
N MET A 41 -41.74 3.76 6.28
CA MET A 41 -41.56 5.05 5.60
C MET A 41 -41.62 4.90 4.08
N VAL A 42 -41.02 3.85 3.51
CA VAL A 42 -41.11 3.51 2.08
C VAL A 42 -42.57 3.32 1.66
N ARG A 43 -43.32 2.46 2.38
CA ARG A 43 -44.73 2.19 2.07
C ARG A 43 -45.65 3.41 2.17
N LYS A 44 -45.28 4.39 3.01
CA LYS A 44 -46.01 5.64 3.17
C LYS A 44 -45.56 6.75 2.20
N ASN A 45 -44.64 6.45 1.26
CA ASN A 45 -44.03 7.43 0.37
C ASN A 45 -43.45 8.64 1.13
N MET A 46 -42.87 8.39 2.32
CA MET A 46 -42.25 9.42 3.16
C MET A 46 -40.77 9.66 2.84
N LEU A 47 -40.17 8.79 2.03
CA LEU A 47 -38.79 8.89 1.58
C LEU A 47 -38.73 9.38 0.13
N PRO A 48 -37.67 10.11 -0.25
CA PRO A 48 -37.42 10.40 -1.65
C PRO A 48 -37.26 9.10 -2.46
N PRO A 49 -37.51 9.14 -3.78
CA PRO A 49 -37.24 7.99 -4.63
C PRO A 49 -35.77 7.56 -4.49
N PRO A 50 -35.50 6.25 -4.47
CA PRO A 50 -34.13 5.76 -4.39
C PRO A 50 -33.34 6.26 -5.62
N PRO A 51 -32.07 6.68 -5.45
CA PRO A 51 -31.20 6.98 -6.58
C PRO A 51 -31.01 5.75 -7.48
N ASP A 52 -30.88 5.97 -8.79
CA ASP A 52 -30.74 4.91 -9.82
C ASP A 52 -29.62 3.92 -9.48
N ALA A 53 -28.51 4.39 -8.88
CA ALA A 53 -27.38 3.56 -8.49
C ALA A 53 -27.68 2.58 -7.33
N MET A 54 -28.77 2.77 -6.60
CA MET A 54 -29.16 1.94 -5.45
C MET A 54 -30.34 1.01 -5.76
N GLU A 55 -30.83 0.99 -7.01
CA GLU A 55 -31.95 0.17 -7.41
C GLU A 55 -31.57 -1.33 -7.33
N GLY A 56 -32.27 -2.09 -6.47
CA GLY A 56 -31.99 -3.51 -6.24
C GLY A 56 -30.80 -3.82 -5.32
N MET A 57 -30.11 -2.81 -4.77
CA MET A 57 -29.07 -3.03 -3.77
C MET A 57 -29.66 -3.18 -2.36
N PRO A 58 -29.17 -4.13 -1.53
CA PRO A 58 -29.60 -4.23 -0.15
C PRO A 58 -29.09 -3.04 0.67
N LEU A 59 -29.95 -2.48 1.52
CA LEU A 59 -29.57 -1.45 2.47
C LEU A 59 -28.63 -2.07 3.52
N LYS A 60 -27.40 -1.57 3.62
CA LYS A 60 -26.48 -1.91 4.72
C LYS A 60 -26.47 -0.77 5.73
N VAL A 61 -26.92 -1.04 6.94
CA VAL A 61 -26.88 -0.06 8.04
C VAL A 61 -25.51 -0.11 8.71
N GLU A 62 -24.81 1.02 8.75
CA GLU A 62 -23.57 1.17 9.49
C GLU A 62 -23.76 2.09 10.70
N TYR A 63 -23.46 1.59 11.89
CA TYR A 63 -23.65 2.31 13.14
C TYR A 63 -22.44 3.20 13.45
N ILE A 64 -22.63 4.52 13.41
CA ILE A 64 -21.65 5.48 13.92
C ILE A 64 -21.89 5.67 15.43
N SER A 65 -21.49 4.67 16.24
CA SER A 65 -21.56 4.73 17.71
C SER A 65 -20.22 5.18 18.29
N VAL A 66 -20.21 5.89 19.43
CA VAL A 66 -18.99 6.23 20.19
C VAL A 66 -18.16 4.98 20.52
N MET A 67 -18.83 3.83 20.70
CA MET A 67 -18.15 2.56 20.93
C MET A 67 -17.66 1.89 19.64
N ALA A 68 -18.38 2.04 18.52
CA ALA A 68 -17.86 1.63 17.21
C ALA A 68 -16.64 2.47 16.82
N GLN A 69 -16.63 3.77 17.16
CA GLN A 69 -15.46 4.63 17.05
C GLN A 69 -14.34 4.18 17.99
N ALA A 70 -14.65 3.77 19.22
CA ALA A 70 -13.65 3.22 20.13
C ALA A 70 -13.06 1.87 19.64
N GLN A 71 -13.88 0.97 19.09
CA GLN A 71 -13.42 -0.28 18.47
C GLN A 71 -12.56 -0.01 17.24
N LYS A 72 -12.97 0.93 16.38
CA LYS A 72 -12.16 1.40 15.25
C LYS A 72 -10.84 2.01 15.74
N SER A 73 -10.84 2.79 16.82
CA SER A 73 -9.62 3.35 17.42
C SER A 73 -8.66 2.29 17.94
N ILE A 74 -9.17 1.22 18.57
CA ILE A 74 -8.35 0.09 19.02
C ILE A 74 -7.72 -0.61 17.81
N GLY A 75 -8.52 -0.89 16.78
CA GLY A 75 -8.02 -1.51 15.57
C GLY A 75 -7.02 -0.62 14.80
N LEU A 76 -7.20 0.71 14.83
CA LEU A 76 -6.25 1.69 14.28
C LEU A 76 -4.89 1.60 14.97
N SER A 77 -4.89 1.55 16.30
CA SER A 77 -3.68 1.38 17.10
C SER A 77 -2.99 0.05 16.78
N SER A 78 -3.76 -1.03 16.65
CA SER A 78 -3.25 -2.36 16.28
C SER A 78 -2.65 -2.39 14.87
N LEU A 79 -3.33 -1.80 13.89
CA LEU A 79 -2.85 -1.70 12.51
C LEU A 79 -1.56 -0.88 12.44
N ALA A 80 -1.53 0.31 13.06
CA ALA A 80 -0.35 1.16 13.09
C ALA A 80 0.84 0.46 13.76
N SER A 81 0.61 -0.24 14.87
CA SER A 81 1.64 -1.03 15.57
C SER A 81 2.17 -2.16 14.70
N THR A 82 1.29 -2.84 13.95
CA THR A 82 1.66 -3.91 13.02
C THR A 82 2.52 -3.40 11.87
N VAL A 83 2.11 -2.29 11.24
CA VAL A 83 2.90 -1.65 10.16
C VAL A 83 4.27 -1.21 10.68
N ASN A 84 4.32 -0.63 11.89
CA ASN A 84 5.57 -0.23 12.52
C ASN A 84 6.48 -1.44 12.83
N PHE A 85 5.92 -2.55 13.31
CA PHE A 85 6.65 -3.80 13.55
C PHE A 85 7.25 -4.35 12.25
N ILE A 86 6.47 -4.38 11.16
CA ILE A 86 6.96 -4.80 9.84
C ILE A 86 8.09 -3.88 9.35
N GLY A 87 7.95 -2.56 9.54
CA GLY A 87 8.98 -1.58 9.18
C GLY A 87 10.29 -1.76 9.93
N GLN A 88 10.24 -2.12 11.22
CA GLN A 88 11.43 -2.46 12.01
C GLN A 88 12.04 -3.79 11.55
N LEU A 89 11.21 -4.79 11.27
CA LEU A 89 11.68 -6.09 10.78
C LEU A 89 12.36 -5.96 9.41
N ALA A 90 11.86 -5.08 8.54
CA ALA A 90 12.43 -4.78 7.23
C ALA A 90 13.87 -4.26 7.28
N GLN A 91 14.28 -3.61 8.38
CA GLN A 91 15.67 -3.14 8.55
C GLN A 91 16.66 -4.30 8.64
N ALA A 92 16.27 -5.41 9.27
CA ALA A 92 17.08 -6.62 9.34
C ALA A 92 16.83 -7.56 8.16
N LYS A 93 15.58 -7.59 7.67
CA LYS A 93 15.06 -8.57 6.73
C LYS A 93 14.12 -7.91 5.72
N PRO A 94 14.64 -7.41 4.58
CA PRO A 94 13.83 -6.68 3.59
C PRO A 94 12.61 -7.46 3.06
N GLU A 95 12.70 -8.80 2.98
CA GLU A 95 11.59 -9.69 2.60
C GLU A 95 10.34 -9.58 3.50
N ALA A 96 10.44 -8.96 4.68
CA ALA A 96 9.28 -8.69 5.53
C ALA A 96 8.24 -7.77 4.87
N LEU A 97 8.69 -6.87 3.99
CA LEU A 97 7.81 -5.93 3.28
C LEU A 97 6.91 -6.63 2.26
N ASP A 98 7.30 -7.79 1.75
CA ASP A 98 6.54 -8.54 0.73
C ASP A 98 5.18 -9.02 1.24
N LYS A 99 5.02 -9.12 2.57
CA LYS A 99 3.77 -9.52 3.22
C LYS A 99 2.83 -8.35 3.50
N LEU A 100 3.30 -7.10 3.39
CA LEU A 100 2.50 -5.91 3.68
C LEU A 100 1.84 -5.38 2.40
N ASN A 101 0.51 -5.52 2.32
CA ASN A 101 -0.26 -4.79 1.32
C ASN A 101 -0.46 -3.35 1.79
N VAL A 102 0.36 -2.44 1.28
CA VAL A 102 0.34 -1.02 1.67
C VAL A 102 -0.95 -0.33 1.25
N ASP A 103 -1.50 -0.65 0.08
CA ASP A 103 -2.72 -0.02 -0.44
C ASP A 103 -3.91 -0.35 0.47
N GLN A 104 -4.11 -1.64 0.76
CA GLN A 104 -5.17 -2.10 1.65
C GLN A 104 -4.99 -1.61 3.10
N ALA A 105 -3.74 -1.45 3.57
CA ALA A 105 -3.48 -0.89 4.89
C ALA A 105 -3.89 0.59 4.97
N ILE A 106 -3.67 1.37 3.90
CA ILE A 106 -4.09 2.78 3.83
C ILE A 106 -5.62 2.89 3.78
N ASP A 107 -6.27 2.08 2.95
CA ASP A 107 -7.73 2.08 2.82
C ASP A 107 -8.40 1.69 4.16
N ALA A 108 -7.95 0.60 4.77
CA ALA A 108 -8.44 0.17 6.08
C ALA A 108 -8.21 1.23 7.17
N PHE A 109 -7.04 1.88 7.18
CA PHE A 109 -6.76 2.96 8.13
C PHE A 109 -7.69 4.16 7.91
N ALA A 110 -7.98 4.52 6.65
CA ALA A 110 -8.88 5.61 6.31
C ALA A 110 -10.32 5.33 6.77
N ASP A 111 -10.83 4.13 6.49
CA ASP A 111 -12.17 3.68 6.88
C ASP A 111 -12.36 3.64 8.40
N MET A 112 -11.31 3.27 9.12
CA MET A 112 -11.32 3.20 10.58
C MET A 112 -11.16 4.59 11.22
N SER A 113 -10.38 5.49 10.61
CA SER A 113 -10.17 6.86 11.10
C SER A 113 -11.32 7.81 10.77
N GLY A 114 -12.19 7.43 9.83
CA GLY A 114 -13.35 8.23 9.44
C GLY A 114 -12.99 9.49 8.65
N VAL A 115 -11.81 9.52 8.03
CA VAL A 115 -11.44 10.57 7.09
C VAL A 115 -12.30 10.49 5.84
N SER A 116 -12.56 11.64 5.20
CA SER A 116 -13.33 11.65 3.95
C SER A 116 -12.67 10.75 2.90
N PRO A 117 -13.42 9.86 2.21
CA PRO A 117 -12.89 8.99 1.15
C PRO A 117 -12.20 9.78 0.03
N THR A 118 -12.54 11.05 -0.15
CA THR A 118 -11.91 11.96 -1.11
C THR A 118 -10.44 12.24 -0.82
N VAL A 119 -9.94 11.90 0.37
CA VAL A 119 -8.53 12.08 0.77
C VAL A 119 -7.67 10.92 0.26
N ILE A 120 -8.27 9.75 0.02
CA ILE A 120 -7.56 8.58 -0.48
C ILE A 120 -7.65 8.54 -2.00
N VAL A 121 -6.50 8.37 -2.64
CA VAL A 121 -6.43 8.30 -4.10
C VAL A 121 -7.08 7.00 -4.56
N PRO A 122 -8.05 7.03 -5.47
CA PRO A 122 -8.68 5.81 -5.97
C PRO A 122 -7.67 4.86 -6.60
N GLN A 123 -7.90 3.55 -6.43
CA GLN A 123 -7.00 2.49 -6.90
C GLN A 123 -6.62 2.64 -8.38
N GLU A 124 -7.57 2.97 -9.26
CA GLU A 124 -7.31 3.18 -10.69
C GLU A 124 -6.28 4.28 -10.96
N GLN A 125 -6.32 5.38 -10.19
CA GLN A 125 -5.37 6.48 -10.33
C GLN A 125 -3.98 6.09 -9.80
N VAL A 126 -3.92 5.30 -8.72
CA VAL A 126 -2.66 4.76 -8.18
C VAL A 126 -2.00 3.83 -9.19
N GLU A 127 -2.77 2.96 -9.83
CA GLU A 127 -2.29 2.03 -10.85
C GLU A 127 -1.76 2.76 -12.09
N GLN A 128 -2.49 3.77 -12.59
CA GLN A 128 -2.01 4.62 -13.69
C GLN A 128 -0.71 5.34 -13.32
N ALA A 129 -0.61 5.91 -12.12
CA ALA A 129 0.61 6.58 -11.66
C ALA A 129 1.80 5.61 -11.49
N ARG A 130 1.56 4.35 -11.12
CA ARG A 130 2.60 3.30 -11.09
C ARG A 130 3.05 2.90 -12.49
N GLN A 131 2.11 2.71 -13.41
CA GLN A 131 2.44 2.41 -14.82
C GLN A 131 3.26 3.53 -15.45
N GLN A 132 2.89 4.79 -15.23
CA GLN A 132 3.65 5.94 -15.71
C GLN A 132 5.06 6.00 -15.11
N ARG A 133 5.20 5.76 -13.80
CA ARG A 133 6.52 5.70 -13.15
C ARG A 133 7.37 4.55 -13.69
N ALA A 134 6.78 3.37 -13.91
CA ALA A 134 7.47 2.22 -14.47
C ALA A 134 7.97 2.51 -15.91
N GLN A 135 7.14 3.13 -16.75
CA GLN A 135 7.54 3.56 -18.10
C GLN A 135 8.68 4.59 -18.06
N GLN A 136 8.59 5.60 -17.18
CA GLN A 136 9.66 6.58 -17.02
C GLN A 136 10.97 5.94 -16.53
N GLN A 137 10.90 5.01 -15.58
CA GLN A 137 12.08 4.29 -15.09
C GLN A 137 12.74 3.45 -16.18
N GLN A 138 11.94 2.75 -16.99
CA GLN A 138 12.43 1.94 -18.09
C GLN A 138 13.08 2.82 -19.17
N GLN A 139 12.50 3.99 -19.46
CA GLN A 139 13.04 4.95 -20.41
C GLN A 139 14.35 5.58 -19.89
N GLN A 140 14.42 5.92 -18.59
CA GLN A 140 15.66 6.38 -17.96
C GLN A 140 16.75 5.31 -17.96
N GLN A 141 16.43 4.04 -17.69
CA GLN A 141 17.40 2.95 -17.78
C GLN A 141 17.92 2.76 -19.21
N MET A 142 17.05 2.80 -20.22
CA MET A 142 17.49 2.73 -21.62
C MET A 142 18.37 3.92 -22.01
N MET A 143 18.05 5.12 -21.55
CA MET A 143 18.84 6.31 -21.84
C MET A 143 20.20 6.28 -21.13
N ALA A 144 20.25 5.82 -19.87
CA ALA A 144 21.49 5.62 -19.13
C ALA A 144 22.37 4.53 -19.78
N MET A 145 21.76 3.43 -20.24
CA MET A 145 22.47 2.35 -20.94
C MET A 145 22.97 2.80 -22.31
N GLY A 146 22.17 3.60 -23.05
CA GLY A 146 22.56 4.19 -24.33
C GLY A 146 23.69 5.21 -24.19
N MET A 147 23.65 6.06 -23.15
CA MET A 147 24.75 6.97 -22.80
C MET A 147 26.01 6.21 -22.40
N ALA A 148 25.91 5.18 -21.55
CA ALA A 148 27.06 4.37 -21.16
C ALA A 148 27.67 3.62 -22.37
N ALA A 149 26.84 3.11 -23.28
CA ALA A 149 27.29 2.48 -24.51
C ALA A 149 27.93 3.49 -25.48
N ALA A 150 27.35 4.68 -25.63
CA ALA A 150 27.93 5.75 -26.45
C ALA A 150 29.24 6.27 -25.86
N GLN A 151 29.33 6.44 -24.54
CA GLN A 151 30.58 6.81 -23.85
C GLN A 151 31.62 5.72 -24.05
N GLY A 152 31.30 4.44 -23.77
CA GLY A 152 32.23 3.33 -23.95
C GLY A 152 32.69 3.14 -25.40
N ALA A 153 31.80 3.33 -26.37
CA ALA A 153 32.14 3.32 -27.79
C ALA A 153 33.04 4.50 -28.17
N LYS A 154 32.79 5.69 -27.61
CA LYS A 154 33.64 6.88 -27.81
C LYS A 154 35.02 6.69 -27.19
N THR A 155 35.12 6.17 -25.96
CA THR A 155 36.41 5.86 -25.31
C THR A 155 37.17 4.78 -26.07
N LEU A 156 36.49 3.75 -26.57
CA LEU A 156 37.13 2.70 -27.38
C LEU A 156 37.56 3.21 -28.77
N SER A 157 36.77 4.10 -29.38
CA SER A 157 37.12 4.75 -30.65
C SER A 157 38.28 5.72 -30.47
N GLU A 158 38.28 6.54 -29.42
CA GLU A 158 39.38 7.44 -29.08
C GLU A 158 40.64 6.65 -28.75
N ALA A 159 40.57 5.56 -27.97
CA ALA A 159 41.69 4.67 -27.69
C ALA A 159 42.23 3.94 -28.94
N LYS A 160 41.35 3.54 -29.87
CA LYS A 160 41.75 2.95 -31.16
C LYS A 160 42.36 3.96 -32.14
N THR A 161 42.02 5.24 -32.02
CA THR A 161 42.50 6.30 -32.92
C THR A 161 43.80 6.93 -32.41
N SER A 162 44.08 6.87 -31.11
CA SER A 162 45.23 7.54 -30.49
C SER A 162 46.50 6.70 -30.33
N ASP A 163 46.45 5.37 -30.49
CA ASP A 163 47.68 4.55 -30.42
C ASP A 163 47.72 3.36 -31.40
N PRO A 164 48.45 3.48 -32.52
CA PRO A 164 48.89 2.34 -33.33
C PRO A 164 49.78 1.35 -32.54
N SER A 165 50.33 1.81 -31.43
CA SER A 165 51.32 1.11 -30.60
C SER A 165 50.73 -0.10 -29.85
N VAL A 166 49.47 -0.04 -29.43
CA VAL A 166 48.86 -1.13 -28.62
C VAL A 166 48.48 -2.33 -29.48
N LEU A 167 48.02 -2.08 -30.71
CA LEU A 167 47.73 -3.15 -31.67
C LEU A 167 49.03 -3.83 -32.14
N SER A 168 50.09 -3.05 -32.34
CA SER A 168 51.44 -3.58 -32.64
C SER A 168 52.04 -4.33 -31.45
N ALA A 169 51.76 -3.92 -30.21
CA ALA A 169 52.20 -4.61 -29.00
C ALA A 169 51.47 -5.95 -28.79
N MET A 170 50.16 -6.03 -29.08
CA MET A 170 49.43 -7.30 -29.07
C MET A 170 49.82 -8.21 -30.24
N ALA A 171 50.04 -7.66 -31.44
CA ALA A 171 50.53 -8.44 -32.57
C ALA A 171 51.91 -9.04 -32.30
N ASN A 172 52.81 -8.29 -31.66
CA ASN A 172 54.13 -8.77 -31.24
C ASN A 172 54.06 -9.77 -30.07
N ALA A 173 53.09 -9.63 -29.16
CA ALA A 173 52.88 -10.59 -28.07
C ALA A 173 52.30 -11.93 -28.57
N VAL A 174 51.43 -11.90 -29.58
CA VAL A 174 50.87 -13.10 -30.21
C VAL A 174 51.87 -13.78 -31.17
N SER A 175 52.73 -13.01 -31.85
CA SER A 175 53.82 -13.58 -32.67
C SER A 175 55.01 -14.07 -31.85
N GLY A 176 55.16 -13.64 -30.60
CA GLY A 176 56.26 -14.01 -29.70
C GLY A 176 56.07 -15.32 -28.92
N GLN A 177 54.87 -15.92 -28.94
CA GLN A 177 54.53 -17.10 -28.12
C GLN A 177 54.46 -18.42 -28.91
N GLY A 178 55.02 -18.46 -30.12
CA GLY A 178 55.03 -19.64 -31.00
C GLY A 178 56.38 -20.38 -31.10
N GLY A 179 57.41 -20.01 -30.33
CA GLY A 179 58.76 -20.52 -30.54
C GLY A 179 59.60 -20.62 -29.28
N GLN A 180 59.25 -21.53 -28.38
CA GLN A 180 60.20 -22.15 -27.43
C GLN A 180 59.56 -23.41 -26.83
N SER A 181 59.74 -24.51 -27.56
CA SER A 181 59.51 -25.88 -27.07
C SER A 181 60.76 -26.68 -27.42
N GLN A 182 61.70 -26.75 -26.49
CA GLN A 182 62.69 -27.83 -26.32
C GLN A 182 62.96 -28.01 -24.84
#